data_AF-A0A482EV62-F1
#
_entry.id   AF-A0A482EV62-F1
#
_cell.length_a   1.000
_cell.length_b   1.000
_cell.length_c   1.000
_cell.angle_alpha   90.00
_cell.angle_beta   90.00
_cell.angle_gamma   90.00
#
_symmetry.space_group_name_H-M   'P 1'
#
loop_
_entity.id
_entity.type
_entity.pdbx_description
1 polymer ?
#
loop_
_entity_poly.entity_id
_entity_poly.type
_entity_poly.pdbx_seq_one_letter_code
_entity_poly.pdbx_strand_id
1 'polypeptide(L)' 'MTDRFDPAGSYDVINPDGSVLGEVVKGVFYQDGKQWGRIDGDHFESGGSTGTVKGLSILRSDGVVFQLKLKQAS' A
#
# COMPACT_ATOMS: atom_id res chain seq x y z
N MET A 1 -17.42 4.08 5.24
CA MET A 1 -16.22 3.56 4.57
C MET A 1 -15.15 4.63 4.72
N THR A 2 -14.00 4.30 5.28
CA THR A 2 -12.87 5.24 5.33
C THR A 2 -12.23 5.25 3.94
N ASP A 3 -12.55 6.24 3.13
CA ASP A 3 -11.95 6.45 1.80
C ASP A 3 -10.50 6.97 1.87
N ARG A 4 -9.88 6.83 3.05
CA ARG A 4 -8.55 7.34 3.38
C ARG A 4 -7.72 6.25 4.02
N PHE A 5 -6.44 6.25 3.66
CA PHE A 5 -5.43 5.44 4.31
C PHE A 5 -5.34 5.78 5.81
N ASP A 6 -5.41 4.75 6.64
CA ASP A 6 -5.13 4.80 8.06
C ASP A 6 -3.75 4.15 8.30
N PRO A 7 -2.73 4.91 8.74
CA PRO A 7 -1.41 4.37 9.02
C PRO A 7 -1.39 3.26 10.07
N ALA A 8 -2.42 3.13 10.92
CA ALA A 8 -2.55 2.04 11.88
C ALA A 8 -3.26 0.79 11.31
N GLY A 9 -3.84 0.90 10.11
CA GLY A 9 -4.62 -0.14 9.46
C GLY A 9 -3.80 -1.29 8.89
N SER A 10 -4.52 -2.28 8.37
CA SER A 10 -3.95 -3.40 7.60
C SER A 10 -4.68 -3.51 6.28
N TYR A 11 -3.94 -3.58 5.18
CA TYR A 11 -4.46 -3.51 3.82
C TYR A 11 -3.81 -4.57 2.94
N ASP A 12 -4.58 -5.18 2.05
CA ASP A 12 -4.01 -5.85 0.88
C ASP A 12 -3.58 -4.80 -0.15
N VAL A 13 -2.39 -4.98 -0.72
CA VAL A 13 -1.90 -4.18 -1.85
C VAL A 13 -2.24 -4.92 -3.13
N ILE A 14 -3.09 -4.31 -3.95
CA ILE A 14 -3.63 -4.91 -5.17
C ILE A 14 -2.91 -4.31 -6.38
N ASN A 15 -2.39 -5.18 -7.24
CA ASN A 15 -1.78 -4.83 -8.52
C ASN A 15 -2.81 -4.26 -9.51
N PRO A 16 -2.37 -3.57 -10.57
CA PRO A 16 -3.25 -3.14 -11.66
C PRO A 16 -4.05 -4.28 -12.32
N ASP A 17 -3.52 -5.51 -12.29
CA ASP A 17 -4.18 -6.71 -12.82
C ASP A 17 -5.23 -7.31 -11.86
N GLY A 18 -5.39 -6.73 -10.67
CA GLY A 18 -6.34 -7.18 -9.65
C GLY A 18 -5.81 -8.26 -8.69
N SER A 19 -4.57 -8.74 -8.86
CA SER A 19 -3.94 -9.70 -7.95
C SER A 19 -3.42 -9.03 -6.67
N VAL A 20 -3.34 -9.78 -5.57
CA VAL A 20 -2.68 -9.32 -4.34
C VAL A 20 -1.17 -9.40 -4.53
N LEU A 21 -0.50 -8.25 -4.47
CA LEU A 21 0.97 -8.15 -4.49
C LEU A 21 1.58 -8.45 -3.13
N GLY A 22 0.90 -8.02 -2.07
CA GLY A 22 1.40 -8.06 -0.70
C GLY A 22 0.45 -7.34 0.24
N GLU A 23 0.96 -6.85 1.36
CA GLU A 23 0.15 -6.18 2.37
C GLU A 23 0.86 -4.97 2.97
N VAL A 24 0.07 -3.98 3.38
CA VAL A 24 0.55 -2.91 4.26
C VAL A 24 -0.01 -3.15 5.65
N VAL A 25 0.86 -3.27 6.64
CA VAL A 25 0.49 -3.41 8.05
C VAL A 25 1.16 -2.30 8.84
N LYS A 26 0.36 -1.45 9.48
CA LYS A 26 0.84 -0.31 10.26
C LYS A 26 1.82 0.58 9.48
N GLY A 27 1.48 0.88 8.22
CA GLY A 27 2.33 1.66 7.32
C GLY A 27 3.54 0.92 6.73
N VAL A 28 3.82 -0.34 7.12
CA VAL A 28 4.94 -1.10 6.55
C VAL A 28 4.45 -1.99 5.42
N PHE A 29 5.08 -1.89 4.24
CA PHE A 29 4.77 -2.72 3.09
C PHE A 29 5.58 -4.03 3.11
N TYR A 30 4.85 -5.14 3.10
CA TYR A 30 5.38 -6.50 3.04
C TYR A 30 4.99 -7.17 1.73
N GLN A 31 5.95 -7.88 1.13
CA GLN A 31 5.74 -8.76 -0.01
C GLN A 31 6.46 -10.08 0.27
N ASP A 32 5.77 -11.20 0.08
CA ASP A 32 6.25 -12.56 0.40
C ASP A 32 6.79 -12.69 1.85
N GLY A 33 6.13 -12.02 2.80
CA GLY A 33 6.49 -12.02 4.22
C GLY A 33 7.75 -11.22 4.57
N LYS A 34 8.35 -10.50 3.60
CA LYS A 34 9.52 -9.63 3.83
C LYS A 34 9.11 -8.17 3.74
N GLN A 35 9.74 -7.34 4.56
CA GLN A 35 9.57 -5.89 4.45
C GLN A 35 10.27 -5.39 3.18
N TRP A 36 9.51 -4.72 2.32
CA TRP A 36 10.01 -4.13 1.08
C TRP A 36 9.95 -2.61 1.06
N GLY A 37 9.12 -2.03 1.91
CA GLY A 37 8.89 -0.59 1.90
C GLY A 37 8.09 -0.09 3.08
N ARG A 38 7.75 1.19 3.05
CA ARG A 38 6.91 1.86 4.04
C ARG A 38 6.10 2.99 3.42
N ILE A 39 5.04 3.36 4.12
CA ILE A 39 4.21 4.54 3.90
C ILE A 39 4.38 5.43 5.12
N ASP A 40 4.74 6.69 4.89
CA ASP A 40 4.85 7.73 5.91
C ASP A 40 4.06 8.95 5.45
N GLY A 41 2.95 9.25 6.13
CA GLY A 41 1.98 10.24 5.67
C GLY A 41 1.40 9.89 4.29
N ASP A 42 1.68 10.73 3.30
CA ASP A 42 1.30 10.54 1.90
C ASP A 42 2.46 10.02 1.03
N HIS A 43 3.63 9.73 1.61
CA HIS A 43 4.81 9.24 0.88
C HIS A 43 4.90 7.72 0.95
N PHE A 44 5.19 7.08 -0.19
CA PHE A 44 5.48 5.66 -0.29
C PHE A 44 6.90 5.44 -0.81
N GLU A 45 7.63 4.50 -0.20
CA GLU A 45 8.96 4.09 -0.62
C GLU A 45 9.06 2.55 -0.58
N SER A 46 9.51 1.92 -1.67
CA SER A 46 9.85 0.49 -1.66
C SER A 46 10.94 0.15 -2.68
N GLY A 47 11.91 -0.68 -2.28
CA GLY A 47 12.88 -1.29 -3.21
C GLY A 47 13.55 -0.36 -4.23
N GLY A 48 13.82 0.91 -3.87
CA GLY A 48 14.41 1.92 -4.76
C GLY A 48 13.42 2.69 -5.64
N SER A 49 12.11 2.45 -5.48
CA SER A 49 11.04 3.24 -6.08
C SER A 49 10.34 4.07 -5.00
N THR A 50 9.79 5.21 -5.42
CA THR A 50 8.98 6.08 -4.55
C THR A 50 7.60 6.29 -5.16
N GLY A 51 6.69 6.85 -4.38
CA GLY A 51 5.33 7.16 -4.79
C GLY A 51 4.60 8.03 -3.78
N THR A 52 3.32 8.24 -4.05
CA THR A 52 2.41 8.99 -3.19
C THR A 52 1.15 8.20 -2.91
N VAL A 53 0.60 8.34 -1.72
CA VAL A 53 -0.66 7.74 -1.30
C VAL A 53 -1.77 8.78 -1.45
N LYS A 54 -2.81 8.45 -2.21
CA LYS A 54 -4.01 9.27 -2.40
C LYS A 54 -5.24 8.44 -2.08
N GLY A 55 -5.90 8.75 -0.96
CA GLY A 55 -7.04 7.96 -0.50
C GLY A 55 -6.59 6.54 -0.16
N LEU A 56 -7.08 5.56 -0.90
CA LEU A 56 -6.70 4.14 -0.82
C LEU A 56 -5.93 3.67 -2.06
N SER A 57 -5.17 4.54 -2.70
CA SER A 57 -4.33 4.20 -3.85
C SER A 57 -2.89 4.65 -3.64
N ILE A 58 -1.92 3.84 -4.05
CA ILE A 58 -0.51 4.19 -4.14
C ILE A 58 -0.19 4.49 -5.60
N LEU A 59 0.21 5.72 -5.92
CA LEU A 59 0.73 6.10 -7.23
C LEU A 59 2.26 6.14 -7.17
N ARG A 60 2.92 5.18 -7.81
CA ARG A 60 4.38 5.16 -7.96
C ARG A 60 4.86 6.18 -8.98
N SER A 61 6.12 6.61 -8.84
CA SER A 61 6.76 7.57 -9.75
C SER A 61 6.92 7.07 -11.18
N ASP A 62 6.89 5.75 -11.40
CA ASP A 62 6.87 5.12 -12.73
C ASP A 62 5.46 5.07 -13.36
N GLY A 63 4.45 5.61 -12.68
CA GLY A 63 3.06 5.67 -13.14
C GLY A 63 2.21 4.45 -12.75
N VAL A 64 2.78 3.44 -12.09
CA VAL A 64 2.01 2.28 -11.63
C VAL A 64 1.10 2.68 -10.47
N VAL A 65 -0.15 2.24 -10.50
CA VAL A 65 -1.13 2.49 -9.43
C VAL A 65 -1.50 1.18 -8.75
N PHE A 66 -1.28 1.10 -7.44
CA PHE A 66 -1.77 0.01 -6.60
C PHE A 66 -3.00 0.46 -5.80
N GLN A 67 -3.90 -0.47 -5.52
CA GLN A 67 -5.04 -0.23 -4.64
C GLN A 67 -4.80 -0.82 -3.25
N LEU A 68 -5.24 -0.12 -2.21
CA LEU A 68 -5.20 -0.56 -0.83
C LEU A 68 -6.60 -1.00 -0.42
N LYS A 69 -6.76 -2.31 -0.20
CA LYS A 69 -8.03 -2.87 0.25
C LYS A 69 -7.94 -3.15 1.74
N LEU A 70 -8.73 -2.45 2.55
CA LEU A 70 -8.75 -2.64 4.00
C LEU A 70 -9.10 -4.11 4.32
N LYS A 71 -8.24 -4.77 5.08
CA LYS A 71 -8.53 -6.10 5.63
C LYS A 71 -9.64 -5.93 6.66
N GLN A 72 -10.77 -6.60 6.46
CA GLN A 72 -11.78 -6.63 7.51
C GLN A 72 -11.19 -7.34 8.72
N ALA A 73 -11.27 -6.72 9.90
CA ALA A 73 -11.01 -7.42 11.14
C ALA A 73 -11.96 -8.63 11.19
N SER A 74 -11.39 -9.82 11.28
CA SER A 74 -12.13 -11.06 11.46
C SER A 74 -12.83 -11.07 12.82
#